data_AF-A0A117T2J4-F1
#
_entry.id   AF-A0A117T2J4-F1
#
_cell.length_a   1.000
_cell.length_b   1.000
_cell.length_c   1.000
_cell.angle_alpha   90.00
_cell.angle_beta   90.00
_cell.angle_gamma   90.00
#
_symmetry.space_group_name_H-M   'P 1'
#
loop_
_entity.id
_entity.type
_entity.pdbx_description
1 polymer ?
#
loop_
_entity_poly.entity_id
_entity_poly.type
_entity_poly.pdbx_seq_one_letter_code
_entity_poly.pdbx_strand_id
1 'polypeptide(L)'
;MEWYTFGQMLMQIRLGQKAVTPDGRTVIRTSGGLVWQEGRLAGAVVEIRDYLFSDIWTITRDEESGLEAADRETHERREREMLVNQYEEARQMFLERRKDPAEEAGP
;
A
#
# COMPACT_ATOMS: atom_id res chain seq x y z
N MET A 1 7.31 20.95 2.95
CA MET A 1 6.63 19.97 2.08
C MET A 1 7.56 18.78 1.97
N GLU A 2 7.13 17.60 2.40
CA GLU A 2 7.93 16.38 2.33
C GLU A 2 7.76 15.72 0.96
N TRP A 3 8.86 15.21 0.41
CA TRP A 3 8.92 14.48 -0.84
C TRP A 3 9.23 13.01 -0.57
N TYR A 4 8.53 12.12 -1.26
CA TYR A 4 8.65 10.68 -1.13
C TYR A 4 8.94 10.08 -2.49
N THR A 5 9.80 9.06 -2.56
CA THR A 5 9.79 8.13 -3.71
C THR A 5 8.44 7.42 -3.78
N PHE A 6 8.09 6.83 -4.92
CA PHE A 6 6.82 6.10 -5.06
C PHE A 6 6.61 5.03 -3.98
N GLY A 7 7.65 4.24 -3.66
CA GLY A 7 7.58 3.24 -2.59
C GLY A 7 7.35 3.84 -1.21
N GLN A 8 8.06 4.91 -0.87
CA GLN A 8 7.84 5.63 0.40
C GLN A 8 6.44 6.25 0.46
N MET A 9 5.93 6.77 -0.65
CA MET A 9 4.59 7.34 -0.74
C MET A 9 3.52 6.27 -0.47
N LEU A 10 3.66 5.07 -1.04
CA LEU A 10 2.75 3.95 -0.78
C LEU A 10 2.68 3.56 0.70
N MET A 11 3.78 3.70 1.43
CA MET A 11 3.82 3.41 2.87
C MET A 11 3.16 4.50 3.73
N GLN A 12 3.01 5.72 3.21
CA GLN A 12 2.58 6.89 3.97
C GLN A 12 1.17 7.36 3.61
N ILE A 13 0.74 7.16 2.36
CA ILE A 13 -0.56 7.63 1.87
C ILE A 13 -1.71 6.85 2.51
N ARG A 14 -2.68 7.59 3.06
CA ARG A 14 -3.88 7.03 3.71
C ARG A 14 -5.09 7.03 2.78
N LEU A 15 -6.12 6.25 3.10
CA LEU A 15 -7.35 6.24 2.29
C LEU A 15 -7.97 7.64 2.18
N GLY A 16 -8.38 8.01 0.97
CA GLY A 16 -8.87 9.32 0.61
C GLY A 16 -7.80 10.41 0.43
N GLN A 17 -6.53 10.16 0.77
CA GLN A 17 -5.47 11.14 0.53
C GLN A 17 -5.02 11.14 -0.93
N LYS A 18 -4.63 12.33 -1.40
CA LYS A 18 -4.03 12.52 -2.71
C LYS A 18 -2.51 12.64 -2.59
N ALA A 19 -1.82 12.18 -3.60
CA ALA A 19 -0.40 12.44 -3.80
C ALA A 19 -0.17 13.05 -5.18
N VAL A 20 0.75 14.00 -5.25
CA VAL A 20 1.00 14.83 -6.43
C VAL A 20 2.49 14.82 -6.75
N THR A 21 2.85 14.67 -8.02
CA THR A 21 4.21 14.83 -8.53
C THR A 21 4.52 16.30 -8.84
N PRO A 22 5.80 16.71 -8.93
CA PRO A 22 6.18 18.06 -9.33
C PRO A 22 5.61 18.52 -10.68
N ASP A 23 5.36 17.59 -11.60
CA ASP A 23 4.78 17.85 -12.92
C ASP A 23 3.24 17.86 -12.93
N GLY A 24 2.60 17.73 -11.77
CA GLY A 24 1.15 17.90 -11.60
C GLY A 24 0.31 16.63 -11.74
N ARG A 25 0.92 15.45 -11.95
CA ARG A 25 0.15 14.19 -11.93
C ARG A 25 -0.34 13.90 -10.52
N THR A 26 -1.63 13.61 -10.41
CA THR A 26 -2.30 13.40 -9.12
C THR A 26 -2.89 12.00 -9.05
N VAL A 27 -2.65 11.32 -7.93
CA VAL A 27 -3.30 10.05 -7.56
C VAL A 27 -4.06 10.21 -6.25
N ILE A 28 -5.10 9.41 -6.05
CA ILE A 28 -5.80 9.26 -4.77
C ILE A 28 -5.73 7.80 -4.31
N ARG A 29 -5.53 7.57 -3.02
CA ARG A 29 -5.64 6.23 -2.42
C ARG A 29 -7.10 5.95 -2.11
N THR A 30 -7.64 4.89 -2.71
CA THR A 30 -8.99 4.37 -2.44
C THR A 30 -8.89 2.98 -1.82
N SER A 31 -10.01 2.44 -1.32
CA SER A 31 -10.11 1.04 -0.87
C SER A 31 -9.66 0.02 -1.93
N GLY A 32 -9.86 0.34 -3.22
CA GLY A 32 -9.48 -0.51 -4.35
C GLY A 32 -8.04 -0.34 -4.86
N GLY A 33 -7.26 0.61 -4.33
CA GLY A 33 -5.89 0.86 -4.76
C GLY A 33 -5.57 2.35 -4.95
N LEU A 34 -4.54 2.67 -5.71
CA LEU A 34 -4.31 4.05 -6.17
C LEU A 34 -5.06 4.28 -7.49
N VAL A 35 -5.68 5.46 -7.63
CA VAL A 35 -6.42 5.86 -8.83
C VAL A 35 -5.92 7.22 -9.32
N TRP A 36 -5.70 7.36 -10.62
CA TRP A 36 -5.35 8.66 -11.22
C TRP A 36 -6.53 9.64 -11.13
N GLN A 37 -6.28 10.86 -10.69
CA GLN A 37 -7.31 11.90 -10.58
C GLN A 37 -7.41 12.79 -11.82
N GLU A 38 -6.30 12.94 -12.56
CA GLU A 38 -6.20 13.90 -13.64
C GLU A 38 -5.53 13.32 -14.90
N GLY A 39 -5.69 14.04 -16.01
CA GLY A 39 -5.08 13.69 -17.29
C GLY A 39 -5.79 12.54 -18.01
N ARG A 40 -5.09 11.95 -19.00
CA ARG A 40 -5.67 10.93 -19.90
C ARG A 40 -6.02 9.61 -19.20
N LEU A 41 -5.46 9.38 -18.02
CA LEU A 41 -5.67 8.16 -17.23
C LEU A 41 -6.64 8.37 -16.07
N ALA A 42 -7.29 9.55 -15.96
CA ALA A 42 -8.20 9.84 -14.86
C ALA A 42 -9.26 8.74 -14.67
N GLY A 43 -9.42 8.29 -13.42
CA GLY A 43 -10.30 7.18 -13.03
C GLY A 43 -9.69 5.78 -13.19
N ALA A 44 -8.56 5.63 -13.88
CA ALA A 44 -7.89 4.35 -14.01
C ALA A 44 -7.06 4.02 -12.75
N VAL A 45 -7.01 2.72 -12.40
CA VAL A 45 -6.12 2.21 -11.36
C VAL A 45 -4.67 2.40 -11.80
N VAL A 46 -3.81 2.83 -10.87
CA VAL A 46 -2.38 3.00 -11.12
C VAL A 46 -1.74 1.62 -11.28
N GLU A 47 -1.18 1.37 -12.46
CA GLU A 47 -0.31 0.23 -12.69
C GLU A 47 1.14 0.57 -12.33
N ILE A 48 1.79 -0.29 -11.54
CA ILE A 48 3.19 -0.11 -11.19
C ILE A 48 4.05 -0.34 -12.43
N ARG A 49 4.64 0.73 -12.95
CA ARG A 49 5.49 0.74 -14.15
C ARG A 49 6.76 1.55 -13.89
N ASP A 50 7.78 1.33 -14.72
CA ASP A 50 9.14 1.84 -14.51
C ASP A 50 9.25 3.32 -14.19
N TYR A 51 8.45 4.15 -14.87
CA TYR A 51 8.48 5.61 -14.70
C TYR A 51 8.12 6.06 -13.27
N LEU A 52 7.33 5.27 -12.53
CA LEU A 52 6.94 5.61 -11.16
C LEU A 52 8.12 5.50 -10.19
N PHE A 53 9.13 4.68 -10.47
CA PHE A 53 10.29 4.55 -9.58
C PHE A 53 11.21 5.77 -9.60
N SER A 54 11.17 6.57 -10.67
CA SER A 54 11.89 7.85 -10.76
C SER A 54 11.08 9.04 -10.25
N ASP A 55 9.78 8.86 -10.00
CA ASP A 55 8.91 9.94 -9.57
C ASP A 55 9.05 10.22 -8.07
N ILE A 56 9.01 11.50 -7.73
CA ILE A 56 8.85 11.98 -6.36
C ILE A 56 7.44 12.53 -6.17
N TRP A 57 6.90 12.34 -4.97
CA TRP A 57 5.51 12.60 -4.63
C TRP A 57 5.43 13.43 -3.36
N THR A 58 4.45 14.32 -3.29
CA THR A 58 4.04 14.95 -2.05
C THR A 58 2.61 14.55 -1.73
N ILE A 59 2.34 14.21 -0.47
CA ILE A 59 1.01 13.83 0.00
C ILE A 59 0.30 15.11 0.49
N THR A 60 -0.87 15.39 -0.08
CA THR A 60 -1.66 16.55 0.33
C THR A 60 -2.39 16.24 1.64
N ARG A 61 -2.16 17.08 2.65
CA ARG A 61 -2.79 16.91 3.98
C ARG A 61 -4.25 17.32 4.00
N ASP A 62 -4.64 18.26 3.14
CA ASP A 62 -6.00 18.78 3.07
C ASP A 62 -6.80 18.00 2.03
N GLU A 63 -7.62 17.10 2.54
CA GLU A 63 -9.02 16.88 2.18
C GLU A 63 -9.45 15.56 2.83
N GLU A 64 -9.76 15.59 4.13
CA GLU A 64 -10.61 14.58 4.79
C GLU A 64 -12.08 14.70 4.32
N SER A 65 -12.32 15.16 3.10
CA SER A 65 -13.64 15.34 2.51
C SER A 65 -13.82 14.32 1.40
N GLY A 66 -14.07 13.08 1.80
CA GLY A 66 -14.49 12.01 0.92
C GLY A 66 -15.23 10.94 1.73
N LEU A 67 -16.19 10.27 1.10
CA LEU A 67 -16.92 9.14 1.69
C LEU A 67 -15.97 8.07 2.29
N GLU A 68 -14.77 7.93 1.74
CA GLU A 68 -13.74 6.99 2.22
C GLU A 68 -12.98 7.45 3.47
N ALA A 69 -12.99 8.75 3.81
CA ALA A 69 -12.36 9.22 5.05
C ALA A 69 -13.13 8.75 6.30
N ALA A 70 -14.46 8.59 6.17
CA ALA A 70 -15.34 8.23 7.28
C ALA A 70 -15.07 6.82 7.85
N ASP A 71 -14.61 5.88 7.01
CA ASP A 71 -14.32 4.50 7.42
C ASP A 71 -12.84 4.12 7.27
N ARG A 72 -11.98 5.12 7.03
CA ARG A 72 -10.53 4.96 6.85
C ARG A 72 -9.91 4.13 7.96
N GLU A 73 -10.18 4.47 9.21
CA GLU A 73 -9.51 3.83 10.35
C GLU A 73 -9.92 2.36 10.49
N THR A 74 -11.19 2.04 10.24
CA THR A 74 -11.69 0.66 10.26
C THR A 74 -11.03 -0.16 9.15
N HIS A 75 -10.96 0.39 7.95
CA HIS A 75 -10.38 -0.29 6.80
C HIS A 75 -8.86 -0.49 6.97
N GLU A 76 -8.13 0.56 7.35
CA GLU A 76 -6.68 0.48 7.59
C GLU A 76 -6.35 -0.46 8.76
N ARG A 77 -7.17 -0.48 9.82
CA ARG A 77 -7.02 -1.47 10.90
C ARG A 77 -7.21 -2.89 10.40
N ARG A 78 -8.25 -3.15 9.60
CA ARG A 78 -8.49 -4.47 9.00
C ARG A 78 -7.35 -4.91 8.09
N GLU A 79 -6.80 -4.02 7.27
CA GLU A 79 -5.62 -4.31 6.44
C GLU A 79 -4.41 -4.71 7.30
N ARG A 80 -4.16 -4.01 8.42
CA ARG A 80 -3.07 -4.35 9.35
C ARG A 80 -3.30 -5.70 10.02
N GLU A 81 -4.52 -5.98 10.48
CA GLU A 81 -4.87 -7.27 11.10
C GLU A 81 -4.65 -8.44 10.12
N MET A 82 -5.04 -8.28 8.85
CA MET A 82 -4.79 -9.30 7.82
C MET A 82 -3.30 -9.56 7.60
N LEU A 83 -2.47 -8.50 7.58
CA LEU A 83 -1.01 -8.65 7.44
C LEU A 83 -0.39 -9.38 8.63
N VAL A 84 -0.84 -9.06 9.86
CA VAL A 84 -0.38 -9.76 11.07
C VAL A 84 -0.73 -11.25 10.99
N ASN A 85 -1.98 -11.57 10.62
CA ASN A 85 -2.41 -12.96 10.50
C ASN A 85 -1.59 -13.73 9.47
N GLN A 86 -1.35 -13.16 8.29
CA GLN A 86 -0.51 -13.77 7.25
C GLN A 86 0.93 -14.02 7.72
N TYR A 87 1.50 -13.06 8.46
CA TYR A 87 2.84 -13.21 9.02
C TYR A 87 2.89 -14.33 10.07
N GLU A 88 1.90 -14.41 10.96
CA GLU A 88 1.81 -15.45 11.98
C GLU A 88 1.70 -16.85 11.35
N GLU A 89 0.86 -17.00 10.32
CA GLU A 89 0.74 -18.24 9.54
C GLU A 89 2.08 -18.64 8.91
N ALA A 90 2.75 -17.71 8.21
CA ALA A 90 4.05 -17.97 7.58
C ALA A 90 5.11 -18.36 8.61
N ARG A 91 5.12 -17.69 9.77
CA ARG A 91 6.02 -18.00 10.89
C ARG A 91 5.76 -19.40 11.44
N GLN A 92 4.49 -19.78 11.59
CA GLN A 92 4.13 -21.11 12.10
C GLN A 92 4.57 -22.21 11.14
N MET A 93 4.29 -22.06 9.83
CA MET A 93 4.76 -22.99 8.80
C MET A 93 6.28 -23.16 8.81
N PHE A 94 7.02 -22.08 9.01
CA PHE A 94 8.47 -22.12 9.13
C PHE A 94 8.95 -22.91 10.36
N LEU A 95 8.29 -22.74 11.50
CA LEU A 95 8.61 -23.48 12.72
C LEU A 95 8.29 -24.97 12.61
N GLU A 96 7.20 -25.34 11.94
CA GLU A 96 6.82 -26.73 11.69
C GLU A 96 7.84 -27.42 10.77
N ARG A 97 8.21 -26.80 9.65
CA ARG A 97 9.28 -27.32 8.76
C ARG A 97 10.61 -27.52 9.48
N ARG A 98 10.90 -26.71 10.51
CA ARG A 98 12.12 -26.85 11.33
C ARG A 98 12.06 -27.97 12.37
N LYS A 99 10.87 -28.46 12.72
CA LYS A 99 10.66 -29.56 13.66
C LYS A 99 10.73 -30.94 13.00
N ASP A 100 10.77 -30.99 11.66
CA ASP A 100 10.98 -32.20 10.86
C ASP A 100 12.43 -32.46 10.37
N PRO A 101 13.51 -32.34 11.18
CA PRO A 101 14.82 -32.84 10.78
C PRO A 101 15.02 -34.34 11.10
N ALA A 102 13.99 -35.07 11.57
CA ALA A 102 14.12 -36.42 12.12
C ALA A 102 13.66 -37.57 11.19
N GLU A 103 13.10 -37.30 10.00
CA GLU A 103 12.71 -38.36 9.05
C GLU A 103 13.73 -38.65 7.94
N GLU A 104 14.73 -37.78 7.71
CA GLU A 104 15.81 -38.04 6.73
C GLU A 104 17.01 -38.80 7.32
N ALA A 105 17.00 -39.11 8.61
CA ALA A 105 17.97 -40.00 9.27
C ALA A 105 17.34 -41.37 9.54
N GLY A 106 16.85 -42.03 8.49
CA GLY A 106 16.54 -43.46 8.50
C GLY A 106 17.82 -44.32 8.45
N PRO A 107 17.74 -45.59 8.87
CA PRO A 107 18.74 -46.36 9.63
C PRO A 107 20.12 -46.56 9.00
#